data_AF-A0A1H2ZBX6-F1
#
_entry.id   AF-A0A1H2ZBX6-F1
#
_cell.length_a   1.000
_cell.length_b   1.000
_cell.length_c   1.000
_cell.angle_alpha   90.00
_cell.angle_beta   90.00
_cell.angle_gamma   90.00
#
_symmetry.space_group_name_H-M   'P 1'
#
loop_
_entity.id
_entity.type
_entity.pdbx_description
1 polymer ?
#
loop_
_entity_poly.entity_id
_entity_poly.type
_entity_poly.pdbx_seq_one_letter_code
_entity_poly.pdbx_strand_id
1 'polypeptide(L)'
;MKEQYGDRETVARNARYTVRSFVAWEILKDSKTKGCYEKSLPSYVADPYVTILMLEAALHATQEGKGMLRMLQNDPSFFPFQFPVITGDFVSQHSNRIDVIRYGLDEELLKLKDK
;
A
#
# COMPACT_ATOMS: atom_id res chain seq x y z
N MET A 1 -14.03 -3.23 -37.27
CA MET A 1 -13.38 -2.46 -36.20
C MET A 1 -12.84 -3.46 -35.19
N LYS A 2 -11.52 -3.52 -34.98
CA LYS A 2 -10.88 -4.51 -34.10
C LYS A 2 -10.71 -3.87 -32.72
N GLU A 3 -11.26 -4.48 -31.67
CA GLU A 3 -11.16 -3.94 -30.32
C GLU A 3 -9.71 -4.01 -29.84
N GLN A 4 -9.15 -2.88 -29.36
CA GLN A 4 -7.75 -2.76 -28.93
C GLN A 4 -7.47 -3.38 -27.55
N TYR A 5 -8.50 -3.51 -26.70
CA TYR A 5 -8.36 -3.88 -25.29
C TYR A 5 -8.91 -5.29 -24.98
N GLY A 6 -9.05 -6.11 -26.02
CA GLY A 6 -9.69 -7.42 -25.93
C GLY A 6 -11.20 -7.35 -26.11
N ASP A 7 -11.82 -8.53 -26.07
CA ASP A 7 -13.26 -8.71 -26.25
C ASP A 7 -14.06 -8.06 -25.12
N ARG A 8 -15.02 -7.20 -25.49
CA ARG A 8 -15.87 -6.44 -24.57
C ARG A 8 -16.54 -7.30 -23.49
N GLU A 9 -17.08 -8.47 -23.81
CA GLU A 9 -17.76 -9.31 -22.81
C GLU A 9 -16.78 -9.85 -21.78
N THR A 10 -15.61 -10.27 -22.25
CA THR A 10 -14.53 -10.77 -21.39
C THR A 10 -14.04 -9.68 -20.44
N VAL A 11 -13.79 -8.48 -20.96
CA VAL A 11 -13.38 -7.32 -20.15
C VAL A 11 -14.46 -6.97 -19.11
N ALA A 12 -15.73 -6.89 -19.52
CA ALA A 12 -16.82 -6.56 -18.61
C ALA A 12 -17.05 -7.61 -17.52
N ARG A 13 -16.82 -8.89 -17.82
CA ARG A 13 -16.90 -9.97 -16.81
C ARG A 13 -15.74 -9.91 -15.83
N ASN A 14 -14.50 -9.79 -16.30
CA ASN A 14 -13.32 -9.78 -15.44
C ASN A 14 -13.26 -8.54 -14.55
N ALA A 15 -13.63 -7.36 -15.07
CA ALA A 15 -13.73 -6.15 -14.26
C ALA A 15 -14.71 -6.32 -13.08
N ARG A 16 -15.84 -7.01 -13.29
CA ARG A 16 -16.79 -7.32 -12.20
C ARG A 16 -16.18 -8.25 -11.16
N TYR A 17 -15.37 -9.24 -11.57
CA TYR A 17 -14.69 -10.11 -10.62
C TYR A 17 -13.66 -9.35 -9.78
N THR A 18 -12.88 -8.45 -10.37
CA THR A 18 -11.95 -7.59 -9.62
C THR A 18 -12.68 -6.79 -8.53
N VAL A 19 -13.82 -6.17 -8.87
CA VAL A 19 -14.61 -5.42 -7.88
C VAL A 19 -15.19 -6.34 -6.80
N ARG A 20 -15.62 -7.56 -7.15
CA ARG A 20 -16.10 -8.54 -6.16
C ARG A 20 -14.99 -9.01 -5.23
N SER A 21 -13.74 -9.09 -5.67
CA SER A 21 -12.60 -9.35 -4.78
C SER A 21 -12.45 -8.26 -3.72
N PHE A 22 -12.65 -6.98 -4.07
CA PHE A 22 -12.65 -5.90 -3.08
C PHE A 22 -13.79 -6.01 -2.07
N VAL A 23 -14.95 -6.53 -2.48
CA VAL A 23 -16.04 -6.84 -1.55
C VAL A 23 -15.68 -8.02 -0.64
N ALA A 24 -15.07 -9.07 -1.19
CA ALA A 24 -14.63 -10.24 -0.41
C ALA A 24 -13.53 -9.90 0.61
N TRP A 25 -12.69 -8.91 0.30
CA TRP A 25 -11.68 -8.36 1.23
C TRP A 25 -12.23 -7.26 2.14
N GLU A 26 -13.55 -7.04 2.14
CA GLU A 26 -14.25 -6.04 2.97
C GLU A 26 -13.83 -4.58 2.71
N ILE A 27 -13.07 -4.30 1.63
CA ILE A 27 -12.65 -2.97 1.20
C ILE A 27 -13.84 -2.16 0.67
N LEU A 28 -14.76 -2.86 0.00
CA LEU A 28 -16.02 -2.33 -0.48
C LEU A 28 -17.17 -3.12 0.15
N LYS A 29 -18.34 -2.48 0.25
CA LYS A 29 -19.60 -3.13 0.61
C LYS A 29 -20.66 -2.93 -0.47
N ASP A 30 -21.53 -3.91 -0.62
CA ASP A 30 -22.65 -3.81 -1.54
C ASP A 30 -23.59 -2.67 -1.11
N SER A 31 -23.97 -1.83 -2.06
CA SER A 31 -25.00 -0.82 -1.82
C SER A 31 -26.39 -1.40 -2.11
N LYS A 32 -27.44 -0.64 -1.79
CA LYS A 32 -28.82 -1.01 -2.15
C LYS A 32 -29.05 -1.07 -3.67
N THR A 33 -28.24 -0.35 -4.44
CA THR A 33 -28.37 -0.28 -5.90
C THR A 33 -27.40 -1.24 -6.56
N LYS A 34 -27.92 -2.16 -7.37
CA LYS A 34 -27.10 -3.14 -8.10
C LYS A 34 -26.06 -2.43 -8.99
N GLY A 35 -24.80 -2.82 -8.85
CA GLY A 35 -23.69 -2.24 -9.60
C GLY A 35 -23.11 -0.97 -8.97
N CYS A 36 -23.68 -0.49 -7.86
CA CYS A 36 -23.11 0.55 -7.03
C CYS A 36 -22.52 -0.08 -5.75
N TYR A 37 -21.39 0.46 -5.30
CA TYR A 37 -20.68 -0.01 -4.12
C TYR A 37 -20.37 1.17 -3.21
N GLU A 38 -20.29 0.91 -1.92
CA GLU A 38 -19.93 1.89 -0.92
C GLU A 38 -18.53 1.59 -0.38
N LYS A 39 -17.79 2.65 -0.02
CA LYS A 39 -16.49 2.53 0.63
C LYS A 39 -16.67 1.96 2.04
N SER A 40 -15.87 0.98 2.42
CA SER A 40 -15.79 0.47 3.79
C SER A 40 -14.84 1.31 4.65
N LEU A 41 -14.80 1.03 5.95
CA LEU A 41 -13.79 1.61 6.83
C LEU A 41 -12.39 1.19 6.37
N PRO A 42 -11.38 2.06 6.45
CA PRO A 42 -10.01 1.69 6.12
C PRO A 42 -9.49 0.56 7.01
N SER A 43 -8.65 -0.31 6.45
CA SER A 43 -8.02 -1.39 7.22
C SER A 43 -6.80 -0.85 7.95
N TYR A 44 -6.93 -0.57 9.24
CA TYR A 44 -5.85 0.01 10.04
C TYR A 44 -4.90 -1.08 10.55
N VAL A 45 -3.63 -0.98 10.17
CA VAL A 45 -2.56 -1.90 10.61
C VAL A 45 -2.03 -1.43 11.95
N ALA A 46 -2.70 -1.84 13.03
CA ALA A 46 -2.37 -1.33 14.37
C ALA A 46 -0.96 -1.71 14.87
N ASP A 47 -0.39 -2.80 14.36
CA ASP A 47 0.93 -3.28 14.77
C ASP A 47 2.05 -2.48 14.06
N PRO A 48 2.88 -1.72 14.81
CA PRO A 48 3.98 -0.96 14.22
C PRO A 48 5.07 -1.86 13.63
N TYR A 49 5.25 -3.10 14.10
CA TYR A 49 6.23 -4.03 13.52
C TYR A 49 5.78 -4.54 12.15
N VAL A 50 4.47 -4.76 11.97
CA VAL A 50 3.90 -5.07 10.64
C VAL A 50 4.08 -3.88 9.71
N THR A 51 3.93 -2.66 10.22
CA THR A 51 4.20 -1.44 9.43
C THR A 51 5.65 -1.38 8.97
N ILE A 52 6.63 -1.66 9.85
CA ILE A 52 8.05 -1.74 9.47
C ILE A 52 8.28 -2.80 8.38
N LEU A 53 7.67 -3.97 8.52
CA LEU A 53 7.76 -5.04 7.53
C LEU A 53 7.21 -4.61 6.16
N MET A 54 6.08 -3.89 6.16
CA MET A 54 5.47 -3.37 4.93
C MET A 54 6.34 -2.29 4.27
N LEU A 55 6.96 -1.41 5.07
CA LEU A 55 7.93 -0.43 4.57
C LEU A 55 9.17 -1.12 3.98
N GLU A 56 9.70 -2.16 4.64
CA GLU A 56 10.81 -2.97 4.12
C GLU A 56 10.45 -3.61 2.77
N ALA A 57 9.25 -4.18 2.65
CA ALA A 57 8.76 -4.77 1.41
C ALA A 57 8.62 -3.75 0.28
N ALA A 58 8.11 -2.55 0.56
CA ALA A 58 8.04 -1.48 -0.42
C ALA A 58 9.43 -1.02 -0.87
N LEU A 59 10.38 -0.88 0.06
CA LEU A 59 11.76 -0.56 -0.30
C LEU A 59 12.36 -1.64 -1.21
N HIS A 60 12.11 -2.92 -0.95
CA HIS A 60 12.54 -4.01 -1.83
C HIS A 60 11.87 -3.97 -3.21
N ALA A 61 10.64 -3.46 -3.31
CA ALA A 61 9.94 -3.28 -4.58
C ALA A 61 10.45 -2.06 -5.38
N THR A 62 11.13 -1.12 -4.74
CA THR A 62 11.78 0.02 -5.42
C THR A 62 13.17 -0.36 -5.93
N GLN A 63 13.48 0.04 -7.16
CA GLN A 63 14.78 -0.27 -7.79
C GLN A 63 15.98 0.26 -6.99
N GLU A 64 15.81 1.39 -6.32
CA GLU A 64 16.89 2.06 -5.60
C GLU A 64 17.04 1.59 -4.14
N GLY A 65 16.09 0.79 -3.64
CA GLY A 65 16.09 0.32 -2.26
C GLY A 65 15.98 1.44 -1.21
N LYS A 66 15.45 2.61 -1.59
CA LYS A 66 15.37 3.80 -0.75
C LYS A 66 14.11 4.61 -1.03
N GLY A 67 13.62 5.34 -0.04
CA GLY A 67 12.44 6.18 -0.18
C GLY A 67 12.21 7.07 1.03
N MET A 68 11.60 8.24 0.79
CA MET A 68 11.22 9.15 1.88
C MET A 68 10.12 8.51 2.72
N LEU A 69 10.29 8.49 4.05
CA LEU A 69 9.34 7.83 4.97
C LEU A 69 7.91 8.35 4.76
N ARG A 70 7.75 9.67 4.64
CA ARG A 70 6.44 10.30 4.37
C ARG A 70 5.80 9.86 3.07
N MET A 71 6.59 9.62 2.02
CA MET A 71 6.07 9.15 0.74
C MET A 71 5.67 7.68 0.83
N LEU A 72 6.50 6.84 1.46
CA LEU A 72 6.20 5.43 1.68
C LEU A 72 4.93 5.25 2.53
N GLN A 73 4.75 6.01 3.61
CA GLN A 73 3.55 5.93 4.45
C GLN A 73 2.24 6.26 3.71
N ASN A 74 2.32 7.04 2.63
CA ASN A 74 1.17 7.47 1.83
C ASN A 74 1.15 6.82 0.43
N ASP A 75 1.97 5.78 0.21
CA ASP A 75 2.09 5.16 -1.10
C ASP A 75 0.80 4.38 -1.47
N PRO A 76 0.19 4.63 -2.65
CA PRO A 76 -1.02 3.94 -3.08
C PRO A 76 -0.89 2.42 -3.19
N SER A 77 0.33 1.89 -3.33
CA SER A 77 0.59 0.44 -3.36
C SER A 77 0.17 -0.27 -2.07
N PHE A 78 0.05 0.48 -0.96
CA PHE A 78 -0.42 -0.04 0.31
C PHE A 78 -1.94 -0.07 0.44
N PHE A 79 -2.70 0.43 -0.53
CA PHE A 79 -4.15 0.27 -0.52
C PHE A 79 -4.52 -1.21 -0.34
N PRO A 80 -5.43 -1.55 0.60
CA PRO A 80 -6.36 -0.69 1.35
C PRO A 80 -5.89 -0.28 2.75
N PHE A 81 -4.63 -0.55 3.10
CA PHE A 81 -4.10 -0.43 4.45
C PHE A 81 -3.81 1.02 4.83
N GLN A 82 -4.07 1.35 6.09
CA GLN A 82 -3.61 2.57 6.74
C GLN A 82 -2.63 2.22 7.83
N PHE A 83 -1.52 2.96 7.90
CA PHE A 83 -0.49 2.74 8.90
C PHE A 83 -0.60 3.74 10.06
N PRO A 84 -0.13 3.36 11.26
CA PRO A 84 0.15 4.30 12.32
C PRO A 84 1.20 5.30 11.86
N VAL A 85 1.18 6.48 12.48
CA VAL A 85 2.29 7.42 12.35
C VAL A 85 3.50 6.77 13.03
N ILE A 86 4.51 6.46 12.22
CA ILE A 86 5.79 5.89 12.66
C ILE A 86 6.91 6.87 12.33
N THR A 87 7.88 7.00 13.23
CA THR A 87 9.04 7.88 13.04
C THR A 87 10.24 7.08 12.57
N GLY A 88 11.18 7.75 11.91
CA GLY A 88 12.47 7.15 11.55
C GLY A 88 13.22 6.61 12.77
N ASP A 89 13.16 7.29 13.92
CA ASP A 89 13.75 6.78 15.17
C ASP A 89 13.17 5.42 15.57
N PHE A 90 11.84 5.26 15.48
CA PHE A 90 11.20 4.00 15.82
C PHE A 90 11.63 2.89 14.85
N VAL A 91 11.69 3.20 13.55
CA VAL A 91 12.18 2.24 12.53
C VAL A 91 13.64 1.84 12.83
N SER A 92 14.51 2.80 13.13
CA SER A 92 15.93 2.54 13.41
C SER A 92 16.15 1.67 14.65
N GLN A 93 15.33 1.85 15.69
CA GLN A 93 15.42 1.04 16.92
C GLN A 93 14.92 -0.40 16.74
N HIS A 94 13.99 -0.63 15.82
CA HIS A 94 13.28 -1.90 15.71
C HIS A 94 13.55 -2.67 14.41
N SER A 95 14.27 -2.06 13.45
CA SER A 95 14.72 -2.73 12.23
C SER A 95 16.25 -2.75 12.18
N ASN A 96 16.81 -3.95 12.06
CA ASN A 96 18.22 -4.12 11.76
C ASN A 96 18.52 -4.09 10.25
N ARG A 97 17.50 -3.99 9.38
CA ARG A 97 17.61 -4.07 7.90
C ARG A 97 17.44 -2.73 7.18
N ILE A 98 16.96 -1.71 7.88
CA ILE A 98 16.72 -0.39 7.31
C ILE A 98 17.64 0.62 8.00
N ASP A 99 18.39 1.38 7.20
CA ASP A 99 19.07 2.59 7.61
C ASP A 99 18.12 3.79 7.52
N VAL A 100 18.23 4.69 8.49
CA VAL A 100 17.45 5.93 8.56
C VAL A 100 18.40 7.11 8.47
N ILE A 101 18.25 7.93 7.43
CA ILE A 101 19.06 9.11 7.19
C ILE A 101 18.17 10.35 7.37
N ARG A 102 18.58 11.27 8.24
CA ARG A 102 17.87 12.53 8.50
C ARG A 102 18.50 13.67 7.72
N TYR A 103 17.73 14.28 6.81
CA TYR A 103 18.15 15.45 6.01
C TYR A 103 17.69 16.78 6.62
N GLY A 104 16.76 16.76 7.57
CA GLY A 104 16.24 17.92 8.27
C GLY A 104 15.33 17.52 9.44
N LEU A 105 14.62 18.49 10.02
CA LEU A 105 13.71 18.25 11.16
C LEU A 105 12.62 17.20 10.86
N ASP A 106 12.18 17.14 9.60
CA ASP A 106 10.98 16.39 9.17
C ASP A 106 11.22 15.52 7.92
N GLU A 107 12.47 15.43 7.47
CA GLU A 107 12.86 14.72 6.26
C GLU A 107 13.69 13.49 6.62
N GLU A 108 13.02 12.35 6.67
CA GLU A 108 13.60 11.05 6.98
C GLU A 108 13.60 10.18 5.72
N LEU A 109 14.78 9.77 5.27
CA LEU A 109 14.98 8.81 4.19
C LEU A 109 15.22 7.43 4.80
N LEU A 110 14.46 6.45 4.34
CA LEU A 110 14.74 5.04 4.60
C LEU A 110 15.55 4.45 3.46
N LYS A 111 16.54 3.61 3.79
CA LYS A 111 17.34 2.86 2.83
C LYS A 111 17.54 1.43 3.34
N LEU A 112 17.44 0.44 2.47
CA LEU A 112 17.84 -0.93 2.81
C LEU A 112 19.34 -0.99 3.10
N LYS A 113 19.72 -1.71 4.16
CA LYS A 113 21.12 -2.01 4.43
C LYS A 113 21.66 -2.99 3.38
N ASP A 114 22.93 -2.80 3.03
CA ASP A 114 23.64 -3.78 2.21
C ASP A 114 23.74 -5.11 2.99
N LYS A 115 23.69 -6.24 2.26
CA LYS A 115 23.74 -7.58 2.85
C LYS A 115 25.10 -7.93 3.41
#